data_AF-A0A651ERE4-F1
#
_entry.id   AF-A0A651ERE4-F1
#
_cell.length_a   1.000
_cell.length_b   1.000
_cell.length_c   1.000
_cell.angle_alpha   90.00
_cell.angle_beta   90.00
_cell.angle_gamma   90.00
#
_symmetry.space_group_name_H-M   'P 1'
#
loop_
_entity.id
_entity.type
_entity.pdbx_description
1 polymer ?
#
loop_
_entity_poly.entity_id
_entity_poly.type
_entity_poly.pdbx_seq_one_letter_code
_entity_poly.pdbx_strand_id
1 'polypeptide(L)'
;MLRHSTLATVLTIATLLLGAMLLPACSKSEPSIAGTYTLEKDAVKAALREEINAIEDPEERMMAQMVLGFIDSLEMSITLNDDKTASAVTRAMNTTDTATGTWSRSGENITITLAPPDLEP
;
A
#
# COMPACT_ATOMS: atom_id res chain seq x y z
N MET A 1 -60.38 45.03 -8.77
CA MET A 1 -59.59 44.91 -7.52
C MET A 1 -58.83 43.60 -7.57
N LEU A 2 -57.52 43.66 -7.85
CA LEU A 2 -56.63 42.50 -7.94
C LEU A 2 -56.25 42.02 -6.53
N ARG A 3 -56.47 40.73 -6.24
CA ARG A 3 -55.94 40.04 -5.06
C ARG A 3 -55.41 38.67 -5.45
N HIS A 4 -54.24 38.58 -6.10
CA HIS A 4 -53.52 37.30 -6.27
C HIS A 4 -52.01 37.57 -6.44
N SER A 5 -51.29 37.86 -5.34
CA SER A 5 -49.83 38.08 -5.40
C SER A 5 -49.09 37.63 -4.13
N THR A 6 -49.43 36.47 -3.56
CA THR A 6 -48.67 35.93 -2.41
C THR A 6 -48.48 34.42 -2.41
N LEU A 7 -49.22 33.65 -3.22
CA LEU A 7 -49.09 32.18 -3.25
C LEU A 7 -47.95 31.66 -4.14
N ALA A 8 -47.47 32.47 -5.08
CA ALA A 8 -46.43 32.03 -6.03
C ALA A 8 -45.03 31.98 -5.40
N THR A 9 -44.77 32.76 -4.34
CA THR A 9 -43.40 32.94 -3.84
C THR A 9 -42.94 31.84 -2.89
N VAL A 10 -43.87 31.20 -2.16
CA VAL A 10 -43.54 30.17 -1.16
C VAL A 10 -43.21 28.82 -1.81
N LEU A 11 -43.80 28.52 -2.98
CA LEU A 11 -43.64 27.22 -3.63
C LEU A 11 -42.26 27.06 -4.31
N THR A 12 -41.67 28.15 -4.79
CA THR A 12 -40.35 28.16 -5.45
C THR A 12 -39.18 27.90 -4.51
N ILE A 13 -39.32 28.17 -3.21
CA ILE A 13 -38.22 28.01 -2.24
C ILE A 13 -38.13 26.54 -1.77
N ALA A 14 -39.26 25.82 -1.72
CA ALA A 14 -39.29 24.43 -1.30
C ALA A 14 -38.69 23.46 -2.34
N THR A 15 -38.73 23.81 -3.63
CA THR A 15 -38.18 22.97 -4.71
C THR A 15 -36.65 23.11 -4.86
N LEU A 16 -36.06 24.21 -4.39
CA LEU A 16 -34.62 24.44 -4.49
C LEU A 16 -33.81 23.71 -3.40
N LEU A 17 -34.42 23.40 -2.25
CA LEU A 17 -33.75 22.68 -1.15
C LEU A 17 -33.68 21.16 -1.35
N LEU A 18 -34.56 20.55 -2.14
CA LEU A 18 -34.53 19.09 -2.39
C LEU A 18 -33.48 18.67 -3.44
N GLY A 19 -32.94 19.61 -4.23
CA GLY A 19 -31.94 19.32 -5.26
C GLY A 19 -30.51 19.10 -4.74
N ALA A 20 -30.22 19.46 -3.47
CA ALA A 20 -28.87 19.39 -2.91
C ALA A 20 -28.53 18.05 -2.23
N MET A 21 -29.52 17.18 -2.00
CA MET A 21 -29.31 15.88 -1.32
C MET A 21 -28.99 14.72 -2.26
N LEU A 22 -28.95 14.97 -3.57
CA LEU A 22 -28.66 13.98 -4.61
C LEU A 22 -27.39 14.31 -5.40
N LEU A 23 -26.46 15.07 -4.82
CA LEU A 23 -25.08 14.96 -5.27
C LEU A 23 -24.70 13.50 -4.98
N PRO A 24 -24.51 12.62 -5.99
CA PRO A 24 -23.83 11.39 -5.71
C PRO A 24 -22.53 11.84 -5.09
N ALA A 25 -22.31 11.49 -3.82
CA ALA A 25 -20.97 11.40 -3.33
C ALA A 25 -20.31 10.45 -4.32
N CYS A 26 -19.61 11.00 -5.33
CA CYS A 26 -18.42 10.38 -5.87
C CYS A 26 -17.51 10.25 -4.66
N SER A 27 -17.82 9.27 -3.81
CA SER A 27 -16.87 8.47 -3.11
C SER A 27 -15.89 8.08 -4.21
N LYS A 28 -14.85 8.90 -4.37
CA LYS A 28 -13.57 8.42 -4.87
C LYS A 28 -13.25 7.30 -3.91
N SER A 29 -13.72 6.09 -4.21
CA SER A 29 -13.22 4.90 -3.58
C SER A 29 -11.72 5.01 -3.79
N GLU A 30 -11.00 5.23 -2.69
CA GLU A 30 -9.55 5.29 -2.77
C GLU A 30 -9.10 4.04 -3.53
N PRO A 31 -8.18 4.16 -4.50
CA PRO A 31 -7.73 3.01 -5.24
C PRO A 31 -7.30 1.94 -4.24
N SER A 32 -7.90 0.75 -4.36
CA SER A 32 -7.60 -0.34 -3.43
C SER A 32 -6.12 -0.63 -3.51
N ILE A 33 -5.47 -0.67 -2.35
CA ILE A 33 -4.08 -1.10 -2.20
C ILE A 33 -4.01 -2.60 -1.93
N ALA A 34 -5.13 -3.31 -2.00
CA ALA A 34 -5.09 -4.76 -2.01
C ALA A 34 -4.41 -5.23 -3.30
N GLY A 35 -3.59 -6.27 -3.18
CA GLY A 35 -2.80 -6.79 -4.28
C GLY A 35 -1.54 -7.50 -3.79
N THR A 36 -0.84 -8.10 -4.73
CA THR A 36 0.46 -8.74 -4.49
C THR A 36 1.58 -7.83 -4.98
N TYR A 37 2.50 -7.55 -4.07
CA TYR A 37 3.69 -6.74 -4.28
C TYR A 37 4.91 -7.65 -4.25
N THR A 38 5.82 -7.47 -5.20
CA THR A 38 7.04 -8.24 -5.32
C THR A 38 8.25 -7.33 -5.23
N LEU A 39 9.33 -7.82 -4.63
CA LEU A 39 10.56 -7.05 -4.53
C LEU A 39 11.19 -6.80 -5.91
N GLU A 40 11.33 -5.54 -6.29
CA GLU A 40 12.03 -5.12 -7.50
C GLU A 40 13.55 -5.20 -7.29
N LYS A 41 14.11 -6.39 -7.51
CA LYS A 41 15.51 -6.71 -7.21
C LYS A 41 16.50 -5.76 -7.87
N ASP A 42 16.24 -5.34 -9.12
CA ASP A 42 17.15 -4.47 -9.86
C ASP A 42 17.24 -3.07 -9.26
N ALA A 43 16.11 -2.51 -8.80
CA ALA A 43 16.09 -1.22 -8.11
C ALA A 43 16.84 -1.30 -6.77
N VAL A 44 16.63 -2.37 -6.00
CA VAL A 44 17.33 -2.59 -4.73
C VAL A 44 18.84 -2.73 -4.94
N LYS A 45 19.26 -3.55 -5.91
CA LYS A 45 20.68 -3.70 -6.25
C LYS A 45 21.29 -2.39 -6.71
N ALA A 46 20.56 -1.58 -7.49
CA ALA A 46 21.05 -0.28 -7.93
C ALA A 46 21.31 0.66 -6.75
N ALA A 47 20.36 0.76 -5.81
CA ALA A 47 20.52 1.58 -4.61
C ALA A 47 21.70 1.11 -3.74
N LEU A 48 21.84 -0.21 -3.53
CA LEU A 48 22.92 -0.76 -2.70
C LEU A 48 24.31 -0.66 -3.33
N ARG A 49 24.42 -0.68 -4.67
CA ARG A 49 25.71 -0.52 -5.35
C ARG A 49 26.38 0.82 -5.04
N GLU A 50 25.60 1.89 -4.90
CA GLU A 50 26.12 3.21 -4.56
C GLU A 50 26.77 3.19 -3.18
N GLU A 51 26.05 2.68 -2.18
CA GLU A 51 26.54 2.52 -0.81
C GLU A 51 27.80 1.63 -0.75
N ILE A 52 27.80 0.52 -1.49
CA ILE A 52 28.91 -0.43 -1.48
C ILE A 52 30.18 0.19 -2.08
N ASN A 53 30.05 0.99 -3.13
CA ASN A 53 31.20 1.67 -3.73
C ASN A 53 31.79 2.75 -2.80
N ALA A 54 31.00 3.26 -1.85
CA ALA A 54 31.45 4.24 -0.85
C ALA A 54 32.18 3.59 0.35
N ILE A 55 32.10 2.27 0.54
CA ILE A 55 32.80 1.57 1.63
C ILE A 55 34.30 1.60 1.36
N GLU A 56 35.10 2.20 2.25
CA GLU A 56 36.56 2.31 2.08
C GLU A 56 37.31 1.02 2.36
N ASP A 57 36.84 0.26 3.36
CA ASP A 57 37.46 -1.01 3.76
C ASP A 57 37.24 -2.10 2.68
N PRO A 58 38.32 -2.69 2.13
CA PRO A 58 38.20 -3.70 1.08
C PRO A 58 37.48 -4.99 1.51
N GLU A 59 37.60 -5.41 2.77
CA GLU A 59 36.98 -6.63 3.28
C GLU A 59 35.47 -6.43 3.44
N GLU A 60 35.05 -5.31 4.05
CA GLU A 60 33.64 -4.94 4.15
C GLU A 60 32.99 -4.76 2.78
N ARG A 61 33.70 -4.13 1.84
CA ARG A 61 33.22 -3.97 0.46
C ARG A 61 33.02 -5.31 -0.22
N MET A 62 33.96 -6.24 -0.05
CA MET A 62 33.85 -7.61 -0.58
C MET A 62 32.64 -8.33 0.02
N MET A 63 32.42 -8.23 1.34
CA MET A 63 31.25 -8.81 1.99
C MET A 63 29.94 -8.23 1.46
N ALA A 64 29.88 -6.92 1.30
CA ALA A 64 28.67 -6.26 0.80
C ALA A 64 28.39 -6.60 -0.68
N GLN A 65 29.43 -6.80 -1.51
CA GLN A 65 29.28 -7.34 -2.86
C GLN A 65 28.73 -8.77 -2.87
N MET A 66 29.10 -9.61 -1.90
CA MET A 66 28.50 -10.94 -1.74
C MET A 66 27.00 -10.85 -1.39
N VAL A 67 26.61 -9.90 -0.52
CA VAL A 67 25.19 -9.65 -0.21
C VAL A 67 24.40 -9.21 -1.44
N LEU A 68 24.99 -8.35 -2.30
CA LEU A 68 24.38 -7.98 -3.58
C LEU A 68 24.06 -9.21 -4.45
N GLY A 69 24.97 -10.20 -4.50
CA GLY A 69 24.74 -11.45 -5.22
C GLY A 69 23.65 -12.32 -4.61
N PHE A 70 23.47 -12.27 -3.28
CA PHE A 70 22.40 -13.00 -2.61
C PHE A 70 21.00 -12.49 -2.98
N ILE A 71 20.86 -11.19 -3.25
CA ILE A 71 19.57 -10.58 -3.62
C ILE A 71 18.98 -11.21 -4.88
N ASP A 72 19.81 -11.64 -5.84
CA ASP A 72 19.32 -12.30 -7.05
C ASP A 72 18.58 -13.61 -6.73
N SER A 73 19.01 -14.31 -5.68
CA SER A 73 18.37 -15.54 -5.18
C SER A 73 17.17 -15.30 -4.26
N LEU A 74 16.96 -14.07 -3.80
CA LEU A 74 15.88 -13.71 -2.88
C LEU A 74 14.59 -13.44 -3.65
N GLU A 75 13.56 -14.24 -3.44
CA GLU A 75 12.19 -13.89 -3.84
C GLU A 75 11.44 -13.41 -2.61
N MET A 76 10.81 -12.24 -2.70
CA MET A 76 9.96 -11.73 -1.64
C MET A 76 8.68 -11.20 -2.26
N SER A 77 7.54 -11.66 -1.73
CA SER A 77 6.22 -11.17 -2.11
C SER A 77 5.38 -10.90 -0.88
N ILE A 78 4.63 -9.80 -0.88
CA ILE A 78 3.63 -9.47 0.13
C ILE A 78 2.28 -9.35 -0.57
N THR A 79 1.26 -10.03 -0.06
CA THR A 79 -0.12 -9.89 -0.49
C THR A 79 -0.91 -9.16 0.58
N LEU A 80 -1.57 -8.08 0.20
CA LEU A 80 -2.54 -7.34 1.02
C LEU A 80 -3.94 -7.69 0.52
N ASN A 81 -4.78 -8.28 1.36
CA ASN A 81 -6.15 -8.63 1.01
C ASN A 81 -7.12 -7.50 1.37
N ASP A 82 -8.27 -7.42 0.69
CA ASP A 82 -9.30 -6.40 0.96
C ASP A 82 -9.89 -6.49 2.38
N ASP A 83 -9.83 -7.68 3.00
CA ASP A 83 -10.31 -7.96 4.37
C ASP A 83 -9.34 -7.51 5.48
N LYS A 84 -8.30 -6.75 5.13
CA LYS A 84 -7.23 -6.26 6.04
C LYS A 84 -6.27 -7.33 6.55
N THR A 85 -6.28 -8.53 5.97
CA THR A 85 -5.22 -9.53 6.20
C THR A 85 -4.05 -9.34 5.25
N ALA A 86 -2.86 -9.71 5.70
CA ALA A 86 -1.63 -9.68 4.92
C ALA A 86 -0.92 -11.05 4.97
N SER A 87 -0.26 -11.42 3.89
CA SER A 87 0.67 -12.55 3.86
C SER A 87 1.97 -12.14 3.20
N ALA A 88 3.09 -12.66 3.69
CA ALA A 88 4.41 -12.49 3.11
C ALA A 88 5.01 -13.86 2.84
N VAL A 89 5.68 -14.00 1.71
CA VAL A 89 6.47 -15.17 1.35
C VAL A 89 7.86 -14.67 1.02
N THR A 90 8.86 -15.24 1.70
CA THR A 90 10.27 -15.02 1.42
C THR A 90 10.87 -16.35 1.03
N ARG A 91 11.46 -16.43 -0.16
CA ARG A 91 12.26 -17.57 -0.58
C ARG A 91 13.70 -17.12 -0.76
N ALA A 92 14.61 -17.85 -0.15
CA ALA A 92 16.02 -17.66 -0.38
C ALA A 92 16.67 -19.03 -0.47
N MET A 93 17.41 -19.27 -1.55
CA MET A 93 18.05 -20.57 -1.79
C MET A 93 17.01 -21.72 -1.75
N ASN A 94 17.14 -22.64 -0.78
CA ASN A 94 16.27 -23.80 -0.60
C ASN A 94 15.29 -23.64 0.58
N THR A 95 15.18 -22.44 1.17
CA THR A 95 14.25 -22.15 2.26
C THR A 95 13.10 -21.30 1.76
N THR A 96 11.91 -21.55 2.31
CA THR A 96 10.71 -20.75 2.09
C THR A 96 10.11 -20.45 3.45
N ASP A 97 10.09 -19.16 3.78
CA ASP A 97 9.45 -18.64 4.98
C ASP A 97 8.15 -17.96 4.59
N THR A 98 7.11 -18.21 5.38
CA THR A 98 5.81 -17.57 5.21
C THR A 98 5.40 -16.90 6.50
N ALA A 99 4.88 -15.69 6.42
CA ALA A 99 4.33 -14.96 7.54
C ALA A 99 2.93 -14.44 7.20
N THR A 100 2.04 -14.41 8.17
CA THR A 100 0.69 -13.84 7.99
C THR A 100 0.40 -12.84 9.09
N GLY A 101 -0.56 -11.95 8.83
CA GLY A 101 -0.97 -10.96 9.81
C GLY A 101 -1.99 -9.99 9.24
N THR A 102 -1.88 -8.72 9.62
CA THR A 102 -2.85 -7.68 9.25
C THR A 102 -2.17 -6.46 8.67
N TRP A 103 -2.95 -5.65 7.98
CA TRP A 103 -2.50 -4.34 7.51
C TRP A 103 -3.56 -3.27 7.74
N SER A 104 -3.08 -2.03 7.89
CA SER A 104 -3.91 -0.85 8.00
C SER A 104 -3.31 0.30 7.18
N ARG A 105 -4.14 1.28 6.83
CA ARG A 105 -3.73 2.47 6.09
C ARG A 105 -4.17 3.72 6.84
N SER A 106 -3.28 4.69 6.94
CA SER A 106 -3.56 6.02 7.48
C SER A 106 -2.96 7.08 6.56
N GLY A 107 -3.81 7.69 5.74
CA GLY A 107 -3.36 8.58 4.66
C GLY A 107 -2.52 7.84 3.63
N GLU A 108 -1.28 8.28 3.44
CA GLU A 108 -0.31 7.65 2.53
C GLU A 108 0.49 6.51 3.18
N ASN A 109 0.35 6.32 4.50
CA ASN A 109 1.11 5.31 5.23
C ASN A 109 0.37 3.98 5.26
N ILE A 110 1.10 2.89 4.96
CA ILE A 110 0.63 1.51 5.12
C ILE A 110 1.43 0.89 6.26
N THR A 111 0.72 0.37 7.26
CA THR A 111 1.31 -0.37 8.37
C THR A 111 0.97 -1.84 8.21
N ILE A 112 1.98 -2.70 8.12
CA ILE A 112 1.83 -4.16 8.02
C ILE A 112 2.36 -4.75 9.32
N THR A 113 1.58 -5.61 9.97
CA THR A 113 1.97 -6.35 11.17
C THR A 113 1.90 -7.83 10.84
N LEU A 114 3.07 -8.47 10.75
CA LEU A 114 3.19 -9.90 10.48
C LEU A 114 3.59 -10.62 11.76
N ALA A 115 3.06 -11.82 11.98
CA ALA A 115 3.60 -12.72 12.98
C ALA A 115 5.04 -13.11 12.59
N PRO A 116 5.95 -13.31 13.55
CA PRO A 116 7.25 -13.88 13.25
C PRO A 116 7.06 -15.24 12.55
N PRO A 117 7.92 -15.60 11.59
CA PRO A 117 7.90 -16.94 11.01
C PRO A 117 8.10 -17.96 12.14
N ASP A 118 7.36 -19.08 12.08
CA ASP A 118 7.62 -20.24 12.94
C ASP A 118 8.99 -20.80 12.56
N LEU A 119 10.04 -20.31 13.22
CA LEU A 119 11.37 -20.90 13.15
C LEU A 119 11.34 -22.14 14.05
N GLU A 120 11.07 -23.32 13.47
CA GLU A 120 11.32 -24.57 14.20
C GLU A 120 12.82 -24.64 14.58
N PRO A 121 13.14 -24.94 15.85
CA PRO A 121 14.52 -24.96 16.36
C PRO A 121 15.37 -26.11 15.82
#